data_AF-A0A126Y9V2-F1
#
_entry.id   AF-A0A126Y9V2-F1
#
_cell.length_a   1.000
_cell.length_b   1.000
_cell.length_c   1.000
_cell.angle_alpha   90.00
_cell.angle_beta   90.00
_cell.angle_gamma   90.00
#
_symmetry.space_group_name_H-M   'P 1'
#
loop_
_entity.id
_entity.type
_entity.pdbx_description
1 polymer ?
#
loop_
_entity_poly.entity_id
_entity_poly.type
_entity_poly.pdbx_seq_one_letter_code
_entity_poly.pdbx_strand_id
1 'polypeptide(L)'
;MSELSFELRRSANTVTSREQRHVAFWGGTVGQLGAVELVVPALEVIPVGDRETGGAAVTGESVPPSSFTGLAYGGRPRLARGRLQVAGQEAALSRGSWRTSREGRALRIRVVGREYHYQERGNRRHHVLERAGARVEMTRSSASLASETLRGTAGGAVDSVDLSLAILLEGVYTRNLSLRGALISAPGRLLDRLGG
;
A
#
# COMPACT_ATOMS: atom_id res chain seq x y z
N MET A 1 -18.10 1.00 20.83
CA MET A 1 -17.13 0.58 19.79
C MET A 1 -16.07 1.66 19.73
N SER A 2 -14.81 1.32 20.00
CA SER A 2 -13.72 2.30 20.03
C SER A 2 -13.19 2.54 18.63
N GLU A 3 -13.15 3.81 18.23
CA GLU A 3 -12.51 4.25 17.00
C GLU A 3 -11.07 4.66 17.32
N LEU A 4 -10.09 4.10 16.62
CA LEU A 4 -8.68 4.43 16.77
C LEU A 4 -8.26 5.38 15.64
N SER A 5 -7.64 6.50 15.98
CA SER A 5 -7.04 7.40 14.99
C SER A 5 -5.55 7.55 15.23
N PHE A 6 -4.77 7.68 14.16
CA PHE A 6 -3.32 7.86 14.22
C PHE A 6 -2.80 8.72 13.05
N GLU A 7 -1.60 9.26 13.22
CA GLU A 7 -0.89 10.02 12.19
C GLU A 7 0.56 9.53 12.12
N LEU A 8 1.04 9.23 10.92
CA LEU A 8 2.45 8.97 10.62
C LEU A 8 3.01 10.16 9.87
N ARG A 9 4.17 10.65 10.33
CA ARG A 9 4.83 11.82 9.76
C ARG A 9 6.03 11.40 8.95
N ARG A 10 6.13 11.99 7.77
CA ARG A 10 7.28 11.81 6.90
C ARG A 10 8.51 12.38 7.56
N SER A 11 9.58 11.64 7.45
CA SER A 11 10.93 12.09 7.71
C SER A 11 11.80 11.60 6.56
N ALA A 12 12.80 12.40 6.21
CA ALA A 12 13.82 11.99 5.26
C ALA A 12 15.09 11.71 6.06
N ASN A 13 15.75 10.60 5.74
CA ASN A 13 17.00 10.29 6.40
C ASN A 13 18.05 11.32 5.96
N THR A 14 18.66 12.05 6.90
CA THR A 14 19.71 13.04 6.66
C THR A 14 21.12 12.45 6.79
N VAL A 15 21.24 11.13 7.00
CA VAL A 15 22.52 10.47 7.26
C VAL A 15 23.39 10.36 6.00
N THR A 16 24.66 10.70 6.17
CA THR A 16 25.72 10.90 5.16
C THR A 16 26.37 9.63 4.61
N SER A 17 25.79 8.44 4.85
CA SER A 17 26.26 7.21 4.22
C SER A 17 25.82 7.16 2.76
N ARG A 18 26.80 7.01 1.85
CA ARG A 18 26.59 6.97 0.39
C ARG A 18 25.67 5.81 -0.05
N GLU A 19 25.47 4.81 0.80
CA GLU A 19 24.64 3.61 0.56
C GLU A 19 23.19 3.74 1.03
N GLN A 20 22.88 4.64 1.97
CA GLN A 20 21.51 4.86 2.51
C GLN A 20 20.80 6.04 1.84
N ARG A 21 21.16 6.32 0.58
CA ARG A 21 20.67 7.46 -0.17
C ARG A 21 19.16 7.30 -0.46
N HIS A 22 18.37 8.13 0.23
CA HIS A 22 16.99 8.54 -0.08
C HIS A 22 15.89 7.54 0.29
N VAL A 23 15.92 7.04 1.53
CA VAL A 23 14.77 6.37 2.13
C VAL A 23 13.84 7.42 2.73
N ALA A 24 12.59 7.50 2.25
CA ALA A 24 11.54 8.22 2.95
C ALA A 24 10.92 7.26 3.97
N PHE A 25 10.78 7.72 5.22
CA PHE A 25 10.12 6.97 6.27
C PHE A 25 8.93 7.76 6.83
N TRP A 26 7.83 7.08 7.11
CA TRP A 26 6.70 7.64 7.83
C TRP A 26 6.61 6.95 9.18
N GLY A 27 6.89 7.69 10.25
CA GLY A 27 6.89 7.18 11.62
C GLY A 27 5.81 7.82 12.47
N GLY A 28 5.29 7.07 13.44
CA GLY A 28 4.33 7.57 14.43
C GLY A 28 3.87 6.48 15.39
N THR A 29 3.01 6.84 16.34
CA THR A 29 2.44 5.90 17.32
C THR A 29 1.03 5.50 16.91
N VAL A 30 0.73 4.20 16.96
CA VAL A 30 -0.58 3.65 16.54
C VAL A 30 -1.25 2.96 17.73
N GLY A 31 -2.05 3.72 18.49
CA GLY A 31 -2.82 3.18 19.61
C GLY A 31 -1.96 2.36 20.57
N GLN A 32 -2.40 1.13 20.88
CA GLN A 32 -1.67 0.20 21.74
C GLN A 32 -0.54 -0.55 21.02
N LEU A 33 -0.36 -0.38 19.71
CA LEU A 33 0.68 -1.08 18.94
C LEU A 33 2.06 -0.44 19.07
N GLY A 34 2.14 0.74 19.68
CA GLY A 34 3.39 1.48 19.88
C GLY A 34 3.87 2.18 18.63
N ALA A 35 5.19 2.34 18.52
CA ALA A 35 5.84 2.95 17.37
C ALA A 35 5.70 2.07 16.12
N VAL A 36 5.36 2.71 14.98
CA VAL A 36 5.19 2.09 13.67
C VAL A 36 5.87 2.94 12.61
N GLU A 37 6.56 2.27 11.69
CA GLU A 37 7.28 2.89 10.58
C GLU A 37 6.89 2.27 9.25
N LEU A 38 6.71 3.11 8.23
CA LEU A 38 6.62 2.73 6.83
C LEU A 38 7.85 3.23 6.10
N VAL A 39 8.55 2.35 5.39
CA VAL A 39 9.81 2.62 4.69
C VAL A 39 9.64 2.50 3.18
N VAL A 40 10.01 3.53 2.42
CA VAL A 40 9.96 3.56 0.95
C VAL A 40 11.11 4.39 0.33
N PRO A 41 11.96 3.82 -0.55
CA PRO A 41 12.08 2.40 -0.84
C PRO A 41 12.67 1.63 0.34
N ALA A 42 12.09 0.47 0.67
CA ALA A 42 12.68 -0.49 1.60
C ALA A 42 13.69 -1.36 0.84
N LEU A 43 14.98 -1.02 0.93
CA LEU A 43 16.04 -1.68 0.16
C LEU A 43 16.33 -3.10 0.66
N GLU A 44 16.08 -3.35 1.94
CA GLU A 44 16.28 -4.63 2.63
C GLU A 44 15.38 -5.76 2.12
N VAL A 45 14.28 -5.42 1.44
CA VAL A 45 13.38 -6.41 0.83
C VAL A 45 13.61 -6.58 -0.68
N ILE A 46 14.55 -5.81 -1.26
CA ILE A 46 14.87 -5.86 -2.69
C ILE A 46 16.07 -6.79 -2.90
N PRO A 47 16.00 -7.77 -3.82
CA PRO A 47 17.15 -8.60 -4.15
C PRO A 47 18.36 -7.78 -4.58
N VAL A 48 19.56 -8.16 -4.09
CA VAL A 48 20.80 -7.47 -4.43
C VAL A 48 21.01 -7.50 -5.95
N GLY A 49 21.29 -6.33 -6.53
CA GLY A 49 21.52 -6.16 -7.97
C GLY A 49 20.25 -5.94 -8.80
N ASP A 50 19.06 -6.09 -8.23
CA ASP A 50 17.80 -5.80 -8.91
C ASP A 50 17.43 -4.31 -8.79
N ARG A 51 17.78 -3.54 -9.83
CA ARG A 51 17.46 -2.11 -9.92
C ARG A 51 16.06 -1.82 -10.44
N GLU A 52 15.36 -2.83 -10.96
CA GLU A 52 14.02 -2.67 -11.52
C GLU A 52 12.94 -2.90 -10.46
N THR A 53 13.28 -3.57 -9.36
CA THR A 53 12.37 -3.81 -8.24
C THR A 53 12.39 -2.64 -7.26
N GLY A 54 11.20 -2.23 -6.83
CA GLY A 54 10.97 -1.37 -5.68
C GLY A 54 10.51 -2.19 -4.48
N GLY A 55 10.74 -1.66 -3.28
CA GLY A 55 10.33 -2.25 -2.01
C GLY A 55 9.58 -1.24 -1.15
N ALA A 56 8.61 -1.73 -0.38
CA ALA A 56 8.03 -1.02 0.76
C ALA A 56 7.96 -1.98 1.94
N ALA A 57 8.17 -1.48 3.15
CA ALA A 57 8.12 -2.30 4.37
C ALA A 57 7.46 -1.54 5.51
N VAL A 58 6.75 -2.28 6.38
CA VAL A 58 6.23 -1.81 7.65
C VAL A 58 6.85 -2.60 8.78
N THR A 59 7.35 -1.89 9.78
CA THR A 59 7.93 -2.42 11.01
C THR A 59 7.39 -1.63 12.20
N GLY A 60 7.51 -2.18 13.41
CA GLY A 60 7.05 -1.52 14.63
C GLY A 60 7.15 -2.44 15.84
N GLU A 61 6.81 -1.90 17.01
CA GLU A 61 6.94 -2.62 18.29
C GLU A 61 6.01 -3.84 18.36
N SER A 62 4.71 -3.64 18.15
CA SER A 62 3.69 -4.69 18.24
C SER A 62 2.93 -4.88 16.92
N VAL A 63 3.55 -4.51 15.80
CA VAL A 63 3.00 -4.65 14.45
C VAL A 63 3.71 -5.80 13.75
N PRO A 64 2.99 -6.76 13.13
CA PRO A 64 3.64 -7.80 12.35
C PRO A 64 4.40 -7.16 11.18
N PRO A 65 5.64 -7.60 10.91
CA PRO A 65 6.39 -7.10 9.77
C PRO A 65 5.67 -7.48 8.48
N SER A 66 5.53 -6.49 7.61
CA SER A 66 4.91 -6.67 6.30
C SER A 66 5.74 -5.98 5.24
N SER A 67 5.83 -6.57 4.05
CA SER A 67 6.57 -6.00 2.94
C SER A 67 5.91 -6.23 1.60
N PHE A 68 6.20 -5.33 0.67
CA PHE A 68 5.74 -5.40 -0.70
C PHE A 68 6.90 -5.20 -1.65
N THR A 69 7.06 -6.11 -2.62
CA THR A 69 8.03 -5.98 -3.71
C THR A 69 7.32 -5.99 -5.04
N GLY A 70 7.84 -5.25 -6.01
CA GLY A 70 7.32 -5.23 -7.38
C GLY A 70 8.06 -4.21 -8.23
N LEU A 71 7.75 -4.12 -9.51
CA LEU A 71 8.43 -3.19 -10.43
C LEU A 71 8.39 -1.75 -9.89
N ALA A 72 9.55 -1.10 -9.82
CA ALA A 72 9.74 0.26 -9.37
C ALA A 72 9.10 1.25 -10.35
N TYR A 73 8.32 2.20 -9.84
CA TYR A 73 7.77 3.30 -10.61
C TYR A 73 7.45 4.50 -9.74
N GLY A 74 8.01 5.66 -10.08
CA GLY A 74 7.79 6.89 -9.31
C GLY A 74 8.21 6.76 -7.83
N GLY A 75 9.29 6.00 -7.57
CA GLY A 75 9.81 5.75 -6.23
C GLY A 75 9.01 4.75 -5.38
N ARG A 76 8.03 4.04 -5.96
CA ARG A 76 7.19 3.05 -5.26
C ARG A 76 7.11 1.73 -6.04
N PRO A 77 6.93 0.59 -5.36
CA PRO A 77 6.63 -0.67 -6.05
C PRO A 77 5.21 -0.66 -6.64
N ARG A 78 5.04 -1.19 -7.86
CA ARG A 78 3.74 -1.32 -8.51
C ARG A 78 3.02 -2.59 -8.09
N LEU A 79 1.68 -2.51 -7.99
CA LEU A 79 0.81 -3.66 -7.76
C LEU A 79 0.90 -4.77 -8.82
N ALA A 80 1.31 -4.45 -10.05
CA ALA A 80 1.35 -5.43 -11.12
C ALA A 80 2.51 -6.41 -10.91
N ARG A 81 2.19 -7.71 -10.80
CA ARG A 81 3.17 -8.79 -10.51
C ARG A 81 3.96 -8.59 -9.21
N GLY A 82 3.41 -7.81 -8.27
CA GLY A 82 4.06 -7.63 -6.97
C GLY A 82 3.78 -8.80 -6.03
N ARG A 83 4.67 -8.96 -5.05
CA ARG A 83 4.55 -9.92 -3.95
C ARG A 83 4.31 -9.17 -2.65
N LEU A 84 3.34 -9.62 -1.89
CA LEU A 84 3.01 -9.08 -0.57
C LEU A 84 3.29 -10.16 0.47
N GLN A 85 4.05 -9.81 1.49
CA GLN A 85 4.33 -10.63 2.67
C GLN A 85 3.74 -9.95 3.90
N VAL A 86 3.05 -10.69 4.76
CA VAL A 86 2.50 -10.21 6.02
C VAL A 86 2.75 -11.26 7.09
N ALA A 87 3.41 -10.89 8.18
CA ALA A 87 3.77 -11.83 9.25
C ALA A 87 4.52 -13.08 8.73
N GLY A 88 5.36 -12.91 7.71
CA GLY A 88 6.10 -14.00 7.07
C GLY A 88 5.29 -14.89 6.13
N GLN A 89 4.01 -14.58 5.88
CA GLN A 89 3.15 -15.32 4.95
C GLN A 89 2.90 -14.55 3.65
N GLU A 90 3.04 -15.25 2.53
CA GLU A 90 2.79 -14.66 1.22
C GLU A 90 1.29 -14.54 0.97
N ALA A 91 0.87 -13.35 0.56
CA ALA A 91 -0.51 -13.04 0.27
C ALA A 91 -0.87 -13.40 -1.17
N ALA A 92 -2.04 -14.00 -1.37
CA ALA A 92 -2.62 -14.10 -2.71
C ALA A 92 -3.29 -12.77 -3.09
N LEU A 93 -2.82 -12.17 -4.18
CA LEU A 93 -3.35 -10.93 -4.73
C LEU A 93 -4.22 -11.19 -5.97
N SER A 94 -5.43 -10.66 -6.00
CA SER A 94 -6.27 -10.71 -7.19
C SER A 94 -6.97 -9.37 -7.45
N ARG A 95 -7.25 -9.11 -8.73
CA ARG A 95 -7.89 -7.86 -9.18
C ARG A 95 -8.89 -8.18 -10.29
N GLY A 96 -10.06 -7.56 -10.23
CA GLY A 96 -11.00 -7.58 -11.34
C GLY A 96 -10.56 -6.63 -12.46
N SER A 97 -9.65 -7.07 -13.33
CA SER A 97 -9.16 -6.25 -14.47
C SER A 97 -10.22 -5.93 -15.53
N TRP A 98 -11.40 -6.57 -15.45
CA TRP A 98 -12.48 -6.53 -16.43
C TRP A 98 -13.72 -5.76 -15.99
N ARG A 99 -13.76 -5.20 -14.76
CA ARG A 99 -14.95 -4.52 -14.24
C ARG A 99 -14.76 -3.02 -14.18
N THR A 100 -15.70 -2.29 -14.79
CA THR A 100 -15.69 -0.82 -14.91
C THR A 100 -16.12 -0.12 -13.61
N SER A 101 -16.82 -0.82 -12.71
CA SER A 101 -17.25 -0.27 -11.41
C SER A 101 -16.06 -0.08 -10.44
N ARG A 102 -16.21 0.84 -9.47
CA ARG A 102 -15.18 1.12 -8.45
C ARG A 102 -14.92 -0.11 -7.55
N GLU A 103 -15.98 -0.77 -7.10
CA GLU A 103 -15.92 -2.00 -6.30
C GLU A 103 -15.30 -3.18 -7.06
N GLY A 104 -15.55 -3.28 -8.37
CA GLY A 104 -14.96 -4.34 -9.20
C GLY A 104 -13.45 -4.21 -9.40
N ARG A 105 -12.87 -3.04 -9.06
CA ARG A 105 -11.44 -2.73 -9.16
C ARG A 105 -10.71 -2.82 -7.83
N ALA A 106 -11.40 -3.12 -6.73
CA ALA A 106 -10.75 -3.34 -5.45
C ALA A 106 -9.67 -4.41 -5.57
N LEU A 107 -8.52 -4.16 -4.95
CA LEU A 107 -7.51 -5.18 -4.75
C LEU A 107 -8.04 -6.14 -3.70
N ARG A 108 -8.17 -7.41 -4.10
CA ARG A 108 -8.49 -8.49 -3.17
C ARG A 108 -7.19 -9.10 -2.67
N ILE A 109 -7.07 -9.21 -1.36
CA ILE A 109 -5.88 -9.73 -0.70
C ILE A 109 -6.34 -10.89 0.18
N ARG A 110 -5.71 -12.06 0.06
CA ARG A 110 -5.88 -13.15 1.02
C ARG A 110 -4.57 -13.42 1.72
N VAL A 111 -4.55 -13.28 3.03
CA VAL A 111 -3.36 -13.48 3.85
C VAL A 111 -3.77 -13.77 5.29
N VAL A 112 -2.99 -14.57 6.02
CA VAL A 112 -3.26 -14.93 7.42
C VAL A 112 -4.70 -15.46 7.64
N GLY A 113 -5.21 -16.24 6.68
CA GLY A 113 -6.56 -16.82 6.73
C GLY A 113 -7.71 -15.81 6.57
N ARG A 114 -7.45 -14.58 6.12
CA ARG A 114 -8.43 -13.50 5.99
C ARG A 114 -8.50 -13.00 4.56
N GLU A 115 -9.68 -12.52 4.15
CA GLU A 115 -9.89 -11.84 2.88
C GLU A 115 -10.12 -10.34 3.13
N TYR A 116 -9.37 -9.52 2.40
CA TYR A 116 -9.43 -8.07 2.44
C TYR A 116 -9.80 -7.48 1.09
N HIS A 117 -10.46 -6.34 1.13
CA HIS A 117 -10.70 -5.45 0.01
C HIS A 117 -10.00 -4.11 0.23
N TYR A 118 -9.13 -3.73 -0.70
CA TYR A 118 -8.45 -2.44 -0.67
C TYR A 118 -8.83 -1.60 -1.89
N GLN A 119 -9.25 -0.36 -1.65
CA GLN A 119 -9.75 0.53 -2.70
C GLN A 119 -9.49 2.01 -2.45
N GLU A 120 -9.44 2.79 -3.52
CA GLU A 120 -9.44 4.26 -3.48
C GLU A 120 -10.87 4.79 -3.23
N ARG A 121 -11.04 5.73 -2.28
CA ARG A 121 -12.33 6.35 -1.97
C ARG A 121 -12.35 7.83 -2.37
N GLY A 122 -13.14 8.19 -3.37
CA GLY A 122 -13.29 9.59 -3.80
C GLY A 122 -12.11 10.13 -4.62
N ASN A 123 -10.89 10.10 -4.06
CA ASN A 123 -9.66 10.52 -4.74
C ASN A 123 -8.42 9.72 -4.27
N ARG A 124 -7.29 9.88 -4.98
CA ARG A 124 -6.01 9.18 -4.75
C ARG A 124 -5.34 9.37 -3.38
N ARG A 125 -5.87 10.27 -2.55
CA ARG A 125 -5.37 10.51 -1.20
C ARG A 125 -6.10 9.67 -0.17
N HIS A 126 -7.28 9.14 -0.48
CA HIS A 126 -8.05 8.35 0.47
C HIS A 126 -8.15 6.91 0.01
N HIS A 127 -7.76 5.99 0.88
CA HIS A 127 -7.86 4.57 0.65
C HIS A 127 -8.58 3.92 1.81
N VAL A 128 -9.16 2.76 1.54
CA VAL A 128 -9.90 1.99 2.51
C VAL A 128 -9.49 0.53 2.39
N LEU A 129 -9.09 -0.06 3.51
CA LEU A 129 -8.91 -1.49 3.69
C LEU A 129 -10.09 -2.02 4.52
N GLU A 130 -10.80 -3.01 4.00
CA GLU A 130 -11.97 -3.61 4.64
C GLU A 130 -11.84 -5.13 4.68
N ARG A 131 -12.30 -5.73 5.77
CA ARG A 131 -12.63 -7.15 5.88
C ARG A 131 -13.90 -7.28 6.72
N ALA A 132 -14.44 -8.50 6.84
CA ALA A 132 -15.59 -8.74 7.72
C ALA A 132 -15.32 -8.22 9.14
N GLY A 133 -16.15 -7.28 9.59
CA GLY A 133 -16.12 -6.70 10.93
C GLY A 133 -15.03 -5.65 11.22
N ALA A 134 -14.17 -5.31 10.26
CA ALA A 134 -13.05 -4.37 10.48
C ALA A 134 -12.77 -3.49 9.27
N ARG A 135 -12.39 -2.24 9.54
CA ARG A 135 -12.19 -1.23 8.51
C ARG A 135 -11.12 -0.23 8.91
N VAL A 136 -10.21 0.07 7.99
CA VAL A 136 -9.17 1.10 8.15
C VAL A 136 -9.25 2.07 6.98
N GLU A 137 -9.51 3.34 7.27
CA GLU A 137 -9.38 4.44 6.32
C GLU A 137 -8.00 5.07 6.43
N MET A 138 -7.36 5.30 5.30
CA MET A 138 -6.08 6.00 5.21
C MET A 138 -6.26 7.27 4.38
N THR A 139 -5.71 8.39 4.84
CA THR A 139 -5.71 9.68 4.15
C THR A 139 -4.31 10.27 4.09
N ARG A 140 -3.87 10.63 2.88
CA ARG A 140 -2.60 11.34 2.63
C ARG A 140 -2.80 12.86 2.64
N SER A 141 -1.80 13.62 3.09
CA SER A 141 -1.78 15.07 2.87
C SER A 141 -1.63 15.44 1.39
N SER A 142 -0.92 14.61 0.61
CA SER A 142 -0.79 14.78 -0.84
C SER A 142 -0.91 13.44 -1.60
N ALA A 143 -1.24 13.50 -2.90
CA ALA A 143 -1.34 12.30 -3.73
C ALA A 143 0.03 11.74 -4.15
N SER A 144 1.13 12.46 -3.88
CA SER A 144 2.47 12.10 -4.31
C SER A 144 3.17 11.19 -3.28
N LEU A 145 4.37 10.71 -3.63
CA LEU A 145 5.26 10.06 -2.67
C LEU A 145 5.83 11.05 -1.65
N ALA A 146 5.84 12.35 -1.94
CA ALA A 146 6.24 13.40 -1.01
C ALA A 146 5.07 13.84 -0.11
N SER A 147 4.16 12.93 0.26
CA SER A 147 3.11 13.22 1.24
C SER A 147 3.75 13.36 2.61
N GLU A 148 3.63 14.53 3.24
CA GLU A 148 4.23 14.77 4.56
C GLU A 148 3.54 14.01 5.69
N THR A 149 2.26 13.65 5.53
CA THR A 149 1.52 12.88 6.54
C THR A 149 0.66 11.78 5.93
N LEU A 150 0.49 10.71 6.71
CA LEU A 150 -0.49 9.65 6.51
C LEU A 150 -1.35 9.59 7.76
N ARG A 151 -2.66 9.77 7.62
CA ARG A 151 -3.63 9.69 8.71
C ARG A 151 -4.45 8.42 8.57
N GLY A 152 -4.62 7.69 9.66
CA GLY A 152 -5.42 6.48 9.68
C GLY A 152 -6.56 6.58 10.69
N THR A 153 -7.72 6.04 10.33
CA THR A 153 -8.86 5.85 11.22
C THR A 153 -9.34 4.42 11.11
N ALA A 154 -9.35 3.71 12.22
CA ALA A 154 -9.69 2.31 12.35
C ALA A 154 -10.98 2.13 13.15
N GLY A 155 -11.89 1.32 12.62
CA GLY A 155 -13.18 1.03 13.24
C GLY A 155 -13.55 -0.45 13.13
N GLY A 156 -14.30 -0.91 14.13
CA GLY A 156 -14.67 -2.32 14.27
C GLY A 156 -13.59 -3.15 14.96
N ALA A 157 -13.54 -4.45 14.65
CA ALA A 157 -12.61 -5.42 15.23
C ALA A 157 -11.23 -5.39 14.54
N VAL A 158 -10.64 -4.20 14.42
CA VAL A 158 -9.31 -3.98 13.81
C VAL A 158 -8.22 -4.51 14.71
N ASP A 159 -7.23 -5.19 14.12
CA ASP A 159 -6.02 -5.65 14.81
C ASP A 159 -4.72 -5.20 14.11
N SER A 160 -3.58 -5.70 14.62
CA SER A 160 -2.25 -5.31 14.14
C SER A 160 -1.97 -5.74 12.69
N VAL A 161 -2.56 -6.83 12.20
CA VAL A 161 -2.44 -7.26 10.80
C VAL A 161 -3.13 -6.27 9.88
N ASP A 162 -4.33 -5.83 10.25
CA ASP A 162 -5.12 -4.87 9.47
C ASP A 162 -4.40 -3.51 9.37
N LEU A 163 -3.83 -3.04 10.47
CA LEU A 163 -3.08 -1.78 10.53
C LEU A 163 -1.75 -1.87 9.77
N SER A 164 -1.00 -2.96 9.94
CA SER A 164 0.23 -3.22 9.17
C SER A 164 -0.04 -3.19 7.67
N LEU A 165 -1.08 -3.90 7.23
CA LEU A 165 -1.45 -4.00 5.82
C LEU A 165 -1.93 -2.66 5.26
N ALA A 166 -2.79 -1.94 5.97
CA ALA A 166 -3.30 -0.64 5.53
C ALA A 166 -2.16 0.39 5.38
N ILE A 167 -1.24 0.44 6.35
CA ILE A 167 -0.08 1.34 6.32
C ILE A 167 0.87 0.95 5.17
N LEU A 168 1.16 -0.34 4.99
CA LEU A 168 2.05 -0.82 3.93
C LEU A 168 1.57 -0.41 2.54
N LEU A 169 0.26 -0.54 2.29
CA LEU A 169 -0.34 -0.22 1.00
C LEU A 169 -0.25 1.28 0.66
N GLU A 170 -0.03 2.16 1.65
CA GLU A 170 0.26 3.57 1.40
C GLU A 170 1.63 3.79 0.74
N GLY A 171 2.58 2.87 0.93
CA GLY A 171 3.88 2.84 0.24
C GLY A 171 3.81 2.27 -1.17
N VAL A 172 2.71 1.64 -1.57
CA VAL A 172 2.56 0.95 -2.85
C VAL A 172 1.96 1.87 -3.91
N TYR A 173 2.40 1.73 -5.16
CA TYR A 173 1.85 2.48 -6.28
C TYR A 173 0.49 1.91 -6.73
N THR A 174 -0.58 2.54 -6.25
CA THR A 174 -1.97 2.09 -6.41
C THR A 174 -2.71 2.74 -7.58
N ARG A 175 -2.04 3.48 -8.49
CA ARG A 175 -2.70 4.25 -9.57
C ARG A 175 -3.59 3.41 -10.48
N ASN A 176 -3.31 2.11 -10.61
CA ASN A 176 -4.13 1.16 -11.37
C ASN A 176 -5.47 0.82 -10.69
N LEU A 177 -5.69 1.25 -9.45
CA LEU A 177 -6.98 1.20 -8.75
C LEU A 177 -7.83 2.46 -9.05
N SER A 178 -7.23 3.53 -9.60
CA SER A 178 -7.91 4.80 -9.91
C SER A 178 -8.62 4.79 -11.29
N LEU A 179 -9.75 5.50 -11.41
CA LEU A 179 -10.56 5.66 -12.64
C LEU A 179 -9.74 6.08 -13.88
N ARG A 180 -8.75 6.97 -13.73
CA ARG A 180 -7.91 7.45 -14.85
C ARG A 180 -6.83 6.45 -15.30
N GLY A 181 -6.39 5.54 -14.43
CA GLY A 181 -5.37 4.53 -14.80
C GLY A 181 -5.90 3.53 -15.84
N ALA A 182 -7.19 3.17 -15.73
CA ALA A 182 -7.86 2.30 -16.69
C ALA A 182 -8.03 2.95 -18.08
N LEU A 183 -8.34 4.26 -18.12
CA LEU A 183 -8.52 5.00 -19.38
C LEU A 183 -7.21 5.23 -20.14
N ILE A 184 -6.08 5.41 -19.45
CA ILE A 184 -4.76 5.53 -20.09
C ILE A 184 -4.25 4.18 -20.59
N SER A 185 -4.72 3.08 -20.00
CA SER A 185 -4.41 1.70 -20.45
C SER A 185 -5.30 1.24 -21.62
N ALA A 186 -6.13 2.14 -22.18
CA ALA A 186 -7.13 1.81 -23.19
C ALA A 186 -6.75 2.00 -24.67
N PRO A 187 -5.69 2.74 -25.12
CA PRO A 187 -5.56 3.03 -26.54
C PRO A 187 -4.97 1.89 -27.39
N GLY A 188 -5.10 0.64 -26.95
CA GLY A 188 -4.94 -0.56 -27.79
C GLY A 188 -6.17 -1.47 -27.84
N ARG A 189 -7.23 -1.17 -27.07
CA ARG A 189 -8.35 -2.10 -26.82
C ARG A 189 -9.59 -1.87 -27.67
N LEU A 190 -9.56 -0.92 -28.60
CA LEU A 190 -10.61 -0.74 -29.61
C LEU A 190 -10.26 -1.44 -30.94
N LEU A 191 -8.99 -1.79 -31.18
CA LEU A 191 -8.55 -2.43 -32.42
C LEU A 191 -8.92 -3.93 -32.47
N ASP A 192 -8.95 -4.62 -31.32
CA ASP A 192 -9.38 -6.03 -31.26
C ASP A 192 -10.89 -6.23 -31.43
N ARG A 193 -11.70 -5.16 -31.43
CA ARG A 193 -13.17 -5.25 -31.57
C ARG A 193 -13.68 -5.05 -32.99
N LEU A 194 -12.79 -4.77 -33.95
CA LEU A 194 -13.11 -4.61 -35.37
C LEU A 194 -12.27 -5.53 -36.28
N GLY A 195 -11.46 -6.44 -35.71
CA GLY A 195 -10.49 -7.23 -36.46
C GLY A 195 -10.31 -8.70 -36.05
N GLY A 196 -11.31 -9.32 -35.41
CA GLY A 196 -11.26 -10.74 -35.04
C GLY A 196 -12.65 -11.37 -34.97
#